data_AF-A0A938NJA6-F1
#
_entry.id   AF-A0A938NJA6-F1
#
_cell.length_a   1.000
_cell.length_b   1.000
_cell.length_c   1.000
_cell.angle_alpha   90.00
_cell.angle_beta   90.00
_cell.angle_gamma   90.00
#
_symmetry.space_group_name_H-M   'P 1'
#
loop_
_entity.id
_entity.type
_entity.pdbx_description
1 polymer ?
#
loop_
_entity_poly.entity_id
_entity_poly.type
_entity_poly.pdbx_seq_one_letter_code
_entity_poly.pdbx_strand_id
1 'polypeptide(L)' 'MKAAFAHMGHIDVNLGAWVRHLGIELQQPPKPTMQSLAAGVRHSPEQICIPFKANLGDQIAALESGVDL' A
#
# COMPACT_ATOMS: atom_id res chain seq x y z
N MET A 1 -1.67 -15.71 5.43
CA MET A 1 -1.20 -14.34 5.70
C MET A 1 -0.96 -13.67 4.36
N LYS A 2 -1.59 -12.53 4.14
CA LYS A 2 -1.49 -11.76 2.90
C LYS A 2 -0.71 -10.49 3.15
N ALA A 3 0.17 -10.14 2.21
CA ALA A 3 0.92 -8.89 2.22
C ALA A 3 0.56 -8.01 1.03
N ALA A 4 0.59 -6.70 1.23
CA ALA A 4 0.49 -5.67 0.21
C ALA A 4 1.68 -4.73 0.31
N PHE A 5 2.00 -4.10 -0.82
CA PHE A 5 2.91 -2.96 -0.84
C PHE A 5 2.19 -1.79 -1.50
N ALA A 6 2.42 -0.58 -1.00
CA ALA A 6 1.95 0.62 -1.70
C ALA A 6 2.58 0.71 -3.10
N HIS A 7 1.91 1.41 -4.02
CA HIS A 7 2.44 1.66 -5.37
C HIS A 7 3.59 2.67 -5.35
N MET A 8 4.72 2.25 -4.79
CA MET A 8 5.94 3.04 -4.67
C MET A 8 7.00 2.50 -5.63
N GLY A 9 6.95 2.98 -6.88
CA GLY A 9 7.82 2.47 -7.94
C GLY A 9 7.55 0.98 -8.22
N HIS A 10 8.61 0.18 -8.26
CA HIS A 10 8.55 -1.27 -8.49
C HIS A 10 8.97 -2.09 -7.26
N ILE A 11 8.59 -1.62 -6.07
CA ILE A 11 8.93 -2.30 -4.82
C ILE A 11 8.26 -3.68 -4.71
N ASP A 12 7.10 -3.85 -5.34
CA ASP A 12 6.37 -5.10 -5.47
C ASP A 12 7.16 -6.19 -6.20
N VAL A 13 8.05 -5.83 -7.13
CA VAL A 13 8.91 -6.79 -7.82
C VAL A 13 9.96 -7.35 -6.87
N ASN A 14 10.69 -6.47 -6.18
CA ASN A 14 11.79 -6.86 -5.30
C ASN A 14 11.29 -7.53 -4.02
N LEU A 15 10.43 -6.86 -3.27
CA LEU A 15 9.91 -7.39 -2.02
C LEU A 15 8.88 -8.50 -2.25
N GLY A 16 8.12 -8.45 -3.36
CA GLY A 16 7.19 -9.52 -3.72
C GLY A 16 7.88 -10.85 -4.00
N ALA A 17 9.07 -10.84 -4.60
CA ALA A 17 9.86 -12.07 -4.76
C ALA A 17 10.29 -12.63 -3.40
N TRP A 18 10.69 -11.76 -2.47
CA TRP A 18 11.16 -12.14 -1.14
C TRP A 18 10.02 -12.71 -0.27
N VAL A 19 8.88 -12.03 -0.17
CA VAL A 19 7.74 -12.50 0.64
C VAL A 19 7.13 -13.80 0.10
N ARG A 20 7.13 -14.00 -1.22
CA ARG A 20 6.70 -15.28 -1.82
C ARG A 20 7.62 -16.44 -1.43
N HIS A 21 8.93 -16.22 -1.31
CA HIS A 21 9.86 -17.24 -0.80
C HIS A 21 9.61 -17.59 0.67
N LEU A 22 9.03 -16.67 1.44
CA LEU A 22 8.61 -16.90 2.82
C LEU A 22 7.22 -17.57 2.92
N GLY A 23 6.60 -17.93 1.79
CA GLY A 23 5.27 -18.55 1.75
C GLY A 23 4.11 -17.57 1.98
N ILE A 24 4.35 -16.27 1.85
CA ILE A 24 3.33 -15.23 2.02
C ILE A 24 2.69 -14.91 0.66
N GLU A 25 1.37 -14.82 0.64
CA GLU A 25 0.61 -14.42 -0.55
C GLU A 25 0.71 -12.90 -0.74
N LEU A 26 1.09 -12.46 -1.93
CA LEU A 26 1.11 -11.03 -2.26
C LEU A 26 -0.19 -10.62 -2.95
N GLN A 27 -0.97 -9.77 -2.30
CA GLN A 27 -2.19 -9.14 -2.83
C GLN A 27 -1.94 -7.63 -2.95
N GLN A 28 -1.73 -7.14 -4.16
CA GLN A 28 -1.53 -5.71 -4.40
C GLN A 28 -2.83 -4.92 -4.17
N PRO A 29 -2.76 -3.71 -3.58
CA PRO A 29 -3.93 -2.85 -3.48
C PRO A 29 -4.41 -2.41 -4.87
N PRO A 30 -5.65 -1.91 -5.00
CA PRO A 30 -6.06 -1.23 -6.22
C PRO A 30 -5.14 -0.02 -6.49
N LYS A 31 -4.98 0.35 -7.77
CA LYS A 31 -4.16 1.52 -8.15
C LYS A 31 -4.60 2.77 -7.39
N PRO A 32 -3.67 3.69 -7.05
CA PRO A 32 -4.01 4.89 -6.30
C PRO A 32 -5.09 5.70 -7.02
N THR A 33 -6.08 6.16 -6.27
CA THR A 33 -7.15 7.02 -6.77
C THR A 33 -7.17 8.32 -5.97
N MET A 34 -7.92 9.32 -6.44
CA MET A 34 -8.15 10.53 -5.64
C MET A 34 -8.85 10.22 -4.31
N GLN A 35 -9.65 9.16 -4.25
CA GLN A 35 -10.30 8.70 -3.03
C GLN A 35 -9.29 8.10 -2.04
N SER A 36 -8.36 7.26 -2.50
CA SER A 36 -7.31 6.72 -1.63
C SER A 36 -6.37 7.82 -1.15
N LEU A 37 -6.01 8.78 -2.02
CA LEU A 37 -5.23 9.95 -1.62
C LEU A 37 -5.96 10.79 -0.55
N ALA A 38 -7.26 11.01 -0.68
CA ALA A 38 -8.05 11.74 0.31
C ALA A 38 -8.08 11.02 1.67
N ALA A 39 -8.12 9.68 1.69
CA ALA A 39 -7.96 8.91 2.91
C ALA A 39 -6.56 9.13 3.51
N GLY A 40 -5.51 9.07 2.69
CA GLY A 40 -4.14 9.37 3.12
C GLY A 40 -3.97 10.78 3.70
N VAL A 41 -4.60 11.79 3.10
CA VAL A 41 -4.62 13.18 3.64
C VAL A 41 -5.32 13.23 4.99
N ARG A 42 -6.46 12.57 5.16
CA ARG A 42 -7.20 12.54 6.44
C ARG A 42 -6.39 11.92 7.58
N HIS A 43 -5.53 10.95 7.27
CA HIS A 43 -4.78 10.16 8.25
C HIS A 43 -3.30 10.55 8.38
N SER A 44 -2.87 11.67 7.80
CA SER A 44 -1.49 12.13 7.88
C SER A 44 -1.39 13.64 8.14
N PRO A 45 -0.25 14.12 8.67
CA PRO A 45 -0.03 15.55 8.86
C PRO A 45 -0.06 16.32 7.54
N GLU A 46 -0.57 17.55 7.57
CA GLU A 46 -0.64 18.42 6.40
C GLU A 46 0.74 18.61 5.73
N GLN A 47 1.80 18.73 6.53
CA GLN A 47 3.15 19.02 6.07
C GLN A 47 3.90 17.82 5.46
N ILE A 48 3.36 16.60 5.54
CA ILE A 48 4.01 15.44 4.93
C ILE A 48 3.88 15.47 3.40
N CYS A 49 4.86 14.94 2.69
CA CYS A 49 4.87 14.97 1.23
C CYS A 49 3.70 14.16 0.63
N ILE A 50 3.21 14.60 -0.53
CA ILE A 50 2.12 13.93 -1.26
C ILE A 50 2.39 12.44 -1.54
N PRO A 51 3.62 12.01 -1.91
CA PRO A 51 3.90 10.59 -2.10
C PRO A 51 3.63 9.73 -0.86
N PHE A 52 3.96 10.23 0.33
CA PHE A 52 3.65 9.51 1.57
C PHE A 52 2.13 9.38 1.74
N LYS A 53 1.37 10.45 1.49
CA LYS A 53 -0.09 10.44 1.60
C LYS A 53 -0.71 9.43 0.63
N ALA A 54 -0.22 9.36 -0.61
CA ALA A 54 -0.67 8.36 -1.58
C ALA A 54 -0.39 6.93 -1.08
N ASN A 55 0.83 6.66 -0.60
CA ASN A 55 1.19 5.34 -0.07
C ASN A 55 0.33 4.94 1.16
N LEU A 56 0.06 5.89 2.05
CA LEU A 56 -0.81 5.65 3.20
C LEU A 56 -2.23 5.29 2.74
N GLY A 57 -2.76 6.00 1.73
CA GLY A 57 -4.03 5.69 1.11
C GLY A 57 -4.10 4.29 0.53
N ASP A 58 -3.06 3.87 -0.18
CA ASP A 58 -2.95 2.52 -0.73
C ASP A 58 -2.94 1.45 0.37
N GLN A 59 -2.20 1.68 1.46
CA GLN A 59 -2.16 0.73 2.58
C GLN A 59 -3.50 0.65 3.32
N ILE A 60 -4.21 1.78 3.47
CA ILE A 60 -5.58 1.77 4.03
C ILE A 60 -6.50 0.91 3.15
N ALA A 61 -6.48 1.12 1.83
CA ALA A 61 -7.28 0.32 0.90
C ALA A 61 -6.88 -1.17 0.90
N ALA A 62 -5.59 -1.48 1.06
CA ALA A 62 -5.11 -2.85 1.22
C ALA A 62 -5.72 -3.53 2.46
N LEU A 63 -5.66 -2.85 3.61
CA LEU A 63 -6.22 -3.34 4.87
C LEU A 63 -7.73 -3.58 4.76
N GLU A 64 -8.46 -2.66 4.13
CA GLU A 64 -9.91 -2.81 3.86
C GLU A 64 -10.22 -4.02 2.94
N SER A 65 -9.28 -4.43 2.10
CA SER A 65 -9.41 -5.60 1.22
C SER A 65 -9.06 -6.95 1.87
N GLY A 66 -8.80 -6.94 3.18
CA GLY A 66 -8.48 -8.14 3.96
C GLY A 66 -7.03 -8.58 3.86
N VAL A 67 -6.11 -7.65 3.60
CA VAL A 67 -4.67 -7.88 3.69
C VAL A 67 -4.22 -7.76 5.16
N ASP A 68 -3.31 -8.63 5.59
CA ASP A 68 -2.83 -8.68 6.97
C ASP A 68 -1.59 -7.79 7.21
N LEU A 69 -0.77 -7.61 6.15
CA LEU A 69 0.54 -6.95 6.21
C LEU A 69 0.71 -5.90 5.10
#